data_AF-V5YT89-F1
#
_entry.id   AF-V5YT89-F1
#
_cell.length_a   1.000
_cell.length_b   1.000
_cell.length_c   1.000
_cell.angle_alpha   90.00
_cell.angle_beta   90.00
_cell.angle_gamma   90.00
#
_symmetry.space_group_name_H-M   'P 1'
#
loop_
_entity.id
_entity.type
_entity.pdbx_description
1 polymer ?
#
loop_
_entity_poly.entity_id
_entity_poly.type
_entity_poly.pdbx_seq_one_letter_code
_entity_poly.pdbx_strand_id
1 'polypeptide(L)'
;MMTDDTANMLFITLDSCRWDTAVAARTPALDGLGPLLASETSATFTLPAHWAFFSGFLPRTREPHLFLGHYERLWRSQAGRSWSRTSYVMFDTPTVIEHYARSGRHTAGLGGVPFFDPKMPSNSLPALFPTFFYNGERAGLPSTAIDARLPERRPLPTKMLGEFTESLLGKKQFFGFINFSETHFPYCTPGAGELDEETQRTLREIGRQIDVKRPLEDGSPLLEPGRLKSARDLQVQALEWIDLHLKEMFGTLAATDRETVVVVCADHGESFGERGLIGHGNASPEVARVPMWVGTLGEAET
;
A
#
# COMPACT_ATOMS: atom_id res chain seq x y z
N MET A 1 -8.84 -23.93 -18.56
CA MET A 1 -8.06 -24.38 -17.39
C MET A 1 -8.74 -23.73 -16.20
N MET A 2 -9.41 -24.51 -15.35
CA MET A 2 -10.15 -23.98 -14.19
C MET A 2 -9.14 -23.35 -13.24
N THR A 3 -9.29 -22.07 -12.93
CA THR A 3 -8.46 -21.38 -11.92
C THR A 3 -8.83 -21.93 -10.55
N ASP A 4 -7.81 -22.16 -9.73
CA ASP A 4 -7.88 -22.63 -8.34
C ASP A 4 -8.44 -21.56 -7.37
N ASP A 5 -9.29 -20.67 -7.90
CA ASP A 5 -9.71 -19.43 -7.26
C ASP A 5 -10.87 -19.72 -6.30
N THR A 6 -10.59 -20.52 -5.28
CA THR A 6 -11.51 -20.85 -4.19
C THR A 6 -11.17 -20.10 -2.90
N ALA A 7 -9.93 -19.61 -2.76
CA ALA A 7 -9.48 -18.83 -1.60
C ALA A 7 -10.07 -17.41 -1.61
N ASN A 8 -10.17 -16.81 -0.42
CA ASN A 8 -10.38 -15.37 -0.30
C ASN A 8 -9.15 -14.61 -0.85
N MET A 9 -9.33 -13.34 -1.19
CA MET A 9 -8.24 -12.49 -1.64
C MET A 9 -8.20 -11.20 -0.82
N LEU A 10 -7.03 -10.86 -0.29
CA LEU A 10 -6.77 -9.59 0.39
C LEU A 10 -5.58 -8.89 -0.27
N PHE A 11 -5.83 -7.70 -0.80
CA PHE A 11 -4.81 -6.87 -1.44
C PHE A 11 -4.57 -5.60 -0.63
N ILE A 12 -3.33 -5.39 -0.20
CA ILE A 12 -2.92 -4.28 0.65
C ILE A 12 -1.86 -3.47 -0.08
N THR A 13 -2.07 -2.15 -0.13
CA THR A 13 -1.08 -1.18 -0.59
C THR A 13 -0.60 -0.29 0.55
N LEU A 14 0.71 -0.11 0.65
CA LEU A 14 1.38 0.80 1.59
C LEU A 14 1.75 2.08 0.84
N ASP A 15 1.04 3.17 1.06
CA ASP A 15 1.28 4.39 0.28
C ASP A 15 2.66 4.99 0.58
N SER A 16 3.47 5.18 -0.46
CA SER A 16 4.82 5.78 -0.39
C SER A 16 5.86 5.00 0.44
N CYS A 17 5.58 3.75 0.83
CA CYS A 17 6.50 2.98 1.66
C CYS A 17 7.77 2.59 0.89
N ARG A 18 8.93 3.09 1.36
CA ARG A 18 10.22 2.78 0.72
C ARG A 18 10.65 1.34 0.97
N TRP A 19 11.38 0.79 -0.02
CA TRP A 19 12.06 -0.49 0.13
C TRP A 19 12.95 -0.56 1.38
N ASP A 20 13.79 0.43 1.58
CA ASP A 20 14.76 0.44 2.68
C ASP A 20 14.14 0.85 4.03
N THR A 21 12.91 1.39 4.03
CA THR A 21 12.06 1.48 5.22
C THR A 21 11.58 0.08 5.62
N ALA A 22 11.05 -0.70 4.67
CA ALA A 22 10.62 -2.07 4.94
C ALA A 22 11.76 -2.99 5.41
N VAL A 23 12.97 -2.83 4.88
CA VAL A 23 14.16 -3.57 5.36
C VAL A 23 14.51 -3.23 6.81
N ALA A 24 14.24 -2.01 7.27
CA ALA A 24 14.60 -1.54 8.60
C ALA A 24 13.52 -1.79 9.66
N ALA A 25 12.25 -1.86 9.25
CA ALA A 25 11.11 -2.08 10.14
C ALA A 25 11.05 -3.51 10.69
N ARG A 26 10.50 -3.66 11.89
CA ARG A 26 10.13 -4.97 12.44
C ARG A 26 8.70 -5.31 12.03
N THR A 27 8.53 -6.27 11.13
CA THR A 27 7.23 -6.59 10.53
C THR A 27 6.83 -8.07 10.66
N PRO A 28 6.72 -8.61 11.89
CA PRO A 28 6.45 -10.04 12.09
C PRO A 28 5.14 -10.54 11.45
N ALA A 29 4.11 -9.71 11.30
CA ALA A 29 2.88 -10.14 10.63
C ALA A 29 3.07 -10.28 9.12
N LEU A 30 3.75 -9.32 8.49
CA LEU A 30 4.10 -9.38 7.06
C LEU A 30 5.13 -10.47 6.76
N ASP A 31 6.15 -10.62 7.61
CA ASP A 31 7.19 -11.65 7.48
C ASP A 31 6.61 -13.07 7.62
N GLY A 32 5.48 -13.20 8.34
CA GLY A 32 4.72 -14.43 8.44
C GLY A 32 4.04 -14.86 7.14
N LEU A 33 3.80 -13.94 6.20
CA LEU A 33 3.25 -14.27 4.87
C LEU A 33 4.30 -14.90 3.97
N GLY A 34 5.55 -14.44 4.06
CA GLY A 34 6.63 -14.83 3.16
C GLY A 34 7.80 -13.85 3.16
N PRO A 35 8.81 -14.08 2.31
CA PRO A 35 9.99 -13.23 2.26
C PRO A 35 9.65 -11.82 1.76
N LEU A 36 10.36 -10.81 2.27
CA LEU A 36 10.31 -9.45 1.73
C LEU A 36 10.96 -9.39 0.35
N LEU A 37 10.17 -9.06 -0.68
CA LEU A 37 10.59 -9.05 -2.08
C LEU A 37 10.92 -7.65 -2.57
N ALA A 38 12.15 -7.46 -3.07
CA ALA A 38 12.54 -6.23 -3.76
C ALA A 38 11.86 -6.15 -5.12
N SER A 39 10.99 -5.16 -5.29
CA SER A 39 10.18 -5.01 -6.50
C SER A 39 10.25 -3.61 -7.08
N GLU A 40 9.81 -3.45 -8.32
CA GLU A 40 9.72 -2.17 -9.02
C GLU A 40 8.27 -1.88 -9.38
N THR A 41 7.75 -0.73 -8.93
CA THR A 41 6.38 -0.31 -9.22
C THR A 41 6.20 0.08 -10.68
N SER A 42 4.97 -0.04 -11.17
CA SER A 42 4.60 0.34 -12.55
C SER A 42 4.44 1.85 -12.74
N ALA A 43 4.29 2.62 -11.65
CA ALA A 43 4.22 4.08 -11.69
C ALA A 43 4.64 4.70 -10.36
N THR A 44 5.16 5.92 -10.41
CA THR A 44 5.81 6.60 -9.27
C THR A 44 4.88 7.55 -8.52
N PHE A 45 3.56 7.34 -8.61
CA PHE A 45 2.54 8.20 -7.98
C PHE A 45 1.26 7.38 -7.72
N THR A 46 0.52 7.72 -6.65
CA THR A 46 -0.60 6.93 -6.13
C THR A 46 -1.61 6.52 -7.21
N LEU A 47 -2.24 7.49 -7.88
CA LEU A 47 -3.31 7.21 -8.85
C LEU A 47 -2.86 6.29 -10.01
N PRO A 48 -1.78 6.58 -10.76
CA PRO A 48 -1.36 5.70 -11.85
C PRO A 48 -0.84 4.34 -11.36
N ALA A 49 -0.23 4.25 -10.18
CA ALA A 49 0.22 2.96 -9.62
C ALA A 49 -0.96 2.05 -9.34
N HIS A 50 -1.99 2.56 -8.66
CA HIS A 50 -3.20 1.79 -8.34
C HIS A 50 -3.97 1.36 -9.59
N TRP A 51 -4.07 2.22 -10.62
CA TRP A 51 -4.65 1.81 -11.90
C TRP A 51 -3.87 0.66 -12.55
N ALA A 52 -2.54 0.71 -12.54
CA ALA A 52 -1.73 -0.39 -13.03
C ALA A 52 -2.01 -1.69 -12.25
N PHE A 53 -2.06 -1.61 -10.92
CA PHE A 53 -2.31 -2.76 -10.04
C PHE A 53 -3.69 -3.37 -10.28
N PHE A 54 -4.73 -2.54 -10.34
CA PHE A 54 -6.10 -2.97 -10.58
C PHE A 54 -6.31 -3.52 -11.99
N SER A 55 -5.47 -3.16 -12.95
CA SER A 55 -5.38 -3.78 -14.28
C SER A 55 -4.45 -5.00 -14.35
N GLY A 56 -3.97 -5.50 -13.20
CA GLY A 56 -3.20 -6.74 -13.09
C GLY A 56 -1.67 -6.58 -13.23
N PHE A 57 -1.15 -5.36 -13.09
CA PHE A 57 0.29 -5.06 -13.16
C PHE A 57 0.85 -4.70 -11.78
N LEU A 58 0.81 -5.66 -10.85
CA LEU A 58 1.51 -5.57 -9.56
C LEU A 58 3.01 -5.24 -9.74
N PRO A 59 3.68 -4.72 -8.70
CA PRO A 59 5.12 -4.49 -8.74
C PRO A 59 5.88 -5.71 -9.22
N ARG A 60 6.90 -5.49 -10.06
CA ARG A 60 7.70 -6.57 -10.64
C ARG A 60 8.88 -6.87 -9.75
N THR A 61 8.99 -8.12 -9.30
CA THR A 61 10.14 -8.57 -8.53
C THR A 61 11.41 -8.43 -9.36
N ARG A 62 12.50 -7.99 -8.73
CA ARG A 62 13.80 -7.84 -9.39
C ARG A 62 14.46 -9.17 -9.72
N GLU A 63 14.19 -10.17 -8.89
CA GLU A 63 14.62 -11.55 -9.09
C GLU A 63 13.44 -12.43 -9.54
N PRO A 64 13.69 -13.54 -10.27
CA PRO A 64 12.66 -14.53 -10.53
C PRO A 64 12.00 -15.02 -9.24
N HIS A 65 10.67 -14.98 -9.21
CA HIS A 65 9.88 -15.38 -8.05
C HIS A 65 8.62 -16.12 -8.51
N LEU A 66 8.27 -17.20 -7.81
CA LEU A 66 6.99 -17.89 -7.98
C LEU A 66 6.11 -17.56 -6.79
N PHE A 67 5.02 -16.84 -7.06
CA PHE A 67 3.99 -16.54 -6.08
C PHE A 67 3.25 -17.82 -5.71
N LEU A 68 3.02 -17.99 -4.40
CA LEU A 68 2.37 -19.19 -3.85
C LEU A 68 3.07 -20.50 -4.32
N GLY A 69 4.38 -20.46 -4.55
CA GLY A 69 5.19 -21.61 -4.98
C GLY A 69 5.02 -22.05 -6.44
N HIS A 70 4.03 -21.54 -7.16
CA HIS A 70 3.61 -22.11 -8.45
C HIS A 70 3.36 -21.08 -9.57
N TYR A 71 3.02 -19.83 -9.23
CA TYR A 71 2.54 -18.85 -10.19
C TYR A 71 3.59 -17.79 -10.52
N GLU A 72 3.85 -17.54 -11.81
CA GLU A 72 4.70 -16.41 -12.22
C GLU A 72 4.04 -15.04 -12.02
N ARG A 73 2.71 -15.01 -11.93
CA ARG A 73 1.92 -13.82 -11.62
C ARG A 73 0.69 -14.17 -10.80
N LEU A 74 0.28 -13.27 -9.93
CA LEU A 74 -1.01 -13.41 -9.25
C LEU A 74 -2.17 -13.06 -10.18
N TRP A 75 -2.09 -11.91 -10.86
CA TRP A 75 -3.17 -11.45 -11.72
C TRP A 75 -2.69 -11.19 -13.14
N ARG A 76 -3.56 -11.48 -14.10
CA ARG A 76 -3.30 -11.21 -15.50
C ARG A 76 -4.58 -10.94 -16.28
N SER A 77 -4.63 -9.78 -16.93
CA SER A 77 -5.69 -9.48 -17.90
C SER A 77 -5.53 -10.32 -19.17
N GLN A 78 -6.64 -10.88 -19.64
CA GLN A 78 -6.77 -11.59 -20.91
C GLN A 78 -6.71 -10.67 -22.14
N ALA A 79 -6.82 -9.35 -21.96
CA ALA A 79 -6.76 -8.38 -23.06
C ALA A 79 -5.37 -8.28 -23.72
N GLY A 80 -4.33 -8.81 -23.06
CA GLY A 80 -2.97 -8.82 -23.60
C GLY A 80 -2.71 -9.95 -24.59
N ARG A 81 -1.47 -10.01 -25.10
CA ARG A 81 -1.02 -11.12 -25.95
C ARG A 81 -1.16 -12.47 -25.25
N SER A 82 -1.29 -13.53 -26.05
CA SER A 82 -1.26 -14.91 -25.58
C SER A 82 -0.06 -15.13 -24.65
N TRP A 83 -0.32 -15.83 -23.55
CA TRP A 83 0.61 -15.96 -22.43
C TRP A 83 0.67 -17.43 -22.02
N SER A 84 1.86 -18.01 -22.03
CA SER A 84 2.08 -19.44 -21.74
C SER A 84 2.51 -19.70 -20.30
N ARG A 85 2.67 -18.66 -19.48
CA ARG A 85 3.18 -18.77 -18.10
C ARG A 85 2.03 -18.81 -17.09
N THR A 86 2.27 -19.41 -15.94
CA THR A 86 1.26 -19.63 -14.90
C THR A 86 0.82 -18.30 -14.28
N SER A 87 -0.50 -18.12 -14.14
CA SER A 87 -1.09 -16.99 -13.41
C SER A 87 -2.16 -17.52 -12.45
N TYR A 88 -2.24 -16.98 -11.24
CA TYR A 88 -3.23 -17.43 -10.25
C TYR A 88 -4.66 -17.10 -10.72
N VAL A 89 -4.90 -15.85 -11.12
CA VAL A 89 -6.15 -15.42 -11.75
C VAL A 89 -5.90 -14.81 -13.13
N MET A 90 -6.63 -15.32 -14.12
CA MET A 90 -6.76 -14.76 -15.45
C MET A 90 -8.14 -14.12 -15.59
N PHE A 91 -8.21 -12.80 -15.73
CA PHE A 91 -9.48 -12.07 -15.80
C PHE A 91 -9.69 -11.37 -17.14
N ASP A 92 -10.94 -11.24 -17.57
CA ASP A 92 -11.36 -10.64 -18.84
C ASP A 92 -12.14 -9.31 -18.65
N THR A 93 -12.31 -8.87 -17.41
CA THR A 93 -12.89 -7.57 -17.06
C THR A 93 -11.85 -6.44 -17.14
N PRO A 94 -12.29 -5.16 -17.22
CA PRO A 94 -11.41 -3.99 -17.16
C PRO A 94 -10.47 -3.95 -15.93
N THR A 95 -10.94 -4.43 -14.77
CA THR A 95 -10.15 -4.51 -13.53
C THR A 95 -10.31 -5.87 -12.85
N VAL A 96 -9.32 -6.24 -12.04
CA VAL A 96 -9.38 -7.43 -11.17
C VAL A 96 -10.46 -7.29 -10.09
N ILE A 97 -10.75 -6.07 -9.64
CA ILE A 97 -11.82 -5.79 -8.68
C ILE A 97 -13.17 -6.16 -9.28
N GLU A 98 -13.42 -5.73 -10.52
CA GLU A 98 -14.65 -6.06 -11.24
C GLU A 98 -14.76 -7.57 -11.52
N HIS A 99 -13.63 -8.25 -11.79
CA HIS A 99 -13.61 -9.70 -11.94
C HIS A 99 -14.16 -10.40 -10.68
N TYR A 100 -13.62 -10.06 -9.52
CA TYR A 100 -14.04 -10.65 -8.26
C TYR A 100 -15.49 -10.27 -7.91
N ALA A 101 -15.91 -9.04 -8.14
CA ALA A 101 -17.30 -8.63 -7.93
C ALA A 101 -18.27 -9.42 -8.82
N ARG A 102 -17.98 -9.57 -10.12
CA ARG A 102 -18.81 -10.33 -11.07
C ARG A 102 -18.78 -11.83 -10.83
N SER A 103 -17.73 -12.35 -10.18
CA SER A 103 -17.67 -13.75 -9.73
C SER A 103 -18.57 -14.07 -8.53
N GLY A 104 -19.30 -13.06 -8.00
CA GLY A 104 -20.23 -13.22 -6.88
C GLY A 104 -19.58 -13.12 -5.50
N ARG A 105 -18.32 -12.67 -5.42
CA ARG A 105 -17.62 -12.46 -4.14
C ARG A 105 -18.01 -11.14 -3.51
N HIS A 106 -18.07 -11.13 -2.18
CA HIS A 106 -18.16 -9.86 -1.46
C HIS A 106 -16.90 -9.04 -1.74
N THR A 107 -17.06 -7.83 -2.27
CA THR A 107 -15.94 -7.01 -2.74
C THR A 107 -15.99 -5.67 -2.02
N ALA A 108 -14.97 -5.39 -1.20
CA ALA A 108 -14.91 -4.18 -0.39
C ALA A 108 -13.49 -3.58 -0.37
N GLY A 109 -13.42 -2.25 -0.26
CA GLY A 109 -12.17 -1.51 -0.13
C GLY A 109 -12.12 -0.63 1.12
N LEU A 110 -10.92 -0.35 1.62
CA LEU A 110 -10.62 0.63 2.67
C LEU A 110 -9.47 1.51 2.17
N GLY A 111 -9.57 2.83 2.28
CA GLY A 111 -8.50 3.74 1.85
C GLY A 111 -8.25 4.92 2.77
N GLY A 112 -7.04 5.47 2.69
CA GLY A 112 -6.59 6.57 3.57
C GLY A 112 -5.97 7.78 2.90
N VAL A 113 -5.67 7.71 1.60
CA VAL A 113 -5.18 8.88 0.84
C VAL A 113 -6.29 9.56 0.07
N PRO A 114 -6.17 10.87 -0.20
CA PRO A 114 -7.17 11.66 -0.92
C PRO A 114 -7.75 11.05 -2.20
N PHE A 115 -6.98 10.27 -2.98
CA PHE A 115 -7.48 9.61 -4.20
C PHE A 115 -8.53 8.51 -3.94
N PHE A 116 -8.67 8.08 -2.69
CA PHE A 116 -9.68 7.14 -2.22
C PHE A 116 -10.86 7.82 -1.50
N ASP A 117 -10.89 9.15 -1.37
CA ASP A 117 -12.01 9.87 -0.76
C ASP A 117 -13.28 9.75 -1.63
N PRO A 118 -14.30 8.98 -1.23
CA PRO A 118 -15.50 8.77 -2.06
C PRO A 118 -16.38 10.03 -2.14
N LYS A 119 -16.13 11.05 -1.29
CA LYS A 119 -16.87 12.31 -1.33
C LYS A 119 -16.42 13.22 -2.48
N MET A 120 -15.29 12.92 -3.14
CA MET A 120 -14.84 13.65 -4.30
C MET A 120 -15.27 12.97 -5.61
N PRO A 121 -16.13 13.60 -6.42
CA PRO A 121 -16.65 13.00 -7.65
C PRO A 121 -15.57 12.66 -8.70
N SER A 122 -14.41 13.29 -8.63
CA SER A 122 -13.28 13.03 -9.53
C SER A 122 -12.50 11.75 -9.19
N ASN A 123 -12.73 11.17 -8.02
CA ASN A 123 -12.01 9.98 -7.58
C ASN A 123 -12.63 8.72 -8.19
N SER A 124 -11.86 8.06 -9.05
CA SER A 124 -12.29 6.83 -9.73
C SER A 124 -11.97 5.56 -8.95
N LEU A 125 -10.91 5.55 -8.13
CA LEU A 125 -10.46 4.38 -7.39
C LEU A 125 -11.52 3.80 -6.42
N PRO A 126 -12.17 4.60 -5.53
CA PRO A 126 -13.13 4.05 -4.60
C PRO A 126 -14.41 3.57 -5.31
N ALA A 127 -14.76 4.16 -6.46
CA ALA A 127 -15.93 3.80 -7.25
C ALA A 127 -15.82 2.42 -7.93
N LEU A 128 -14.63 1.82 -7.98
CA LEU A 128 -14.44 0.45 -8.48
C LEU A 128 -15.00 -0.61 -7.53
N PHE A 129 -15.27 -0.25 -6.28
CA PHE A 129 -15.70 -1.18 -5.24
C PHE A 129 -17.21 -1.05 -4.98
N PRO A 130 -17.95 -2.16 -4.89
CA PRO A 130 -19.34 -2.15 -4.44
C PRO A 130 -19.53 -1.56 -3.03
N THR A 131 -18.53 -1.71 -2.16
CA THR A 131 -18.50 -1.12 -0.82
C THR A 131 -17.13 -0.54 -0.56
N PHE A 132 -17.06 0.72 -0.11
CA PHE A 132 -15.78 1.38 0.15
C PHE A 132 -15.82 2.17 1.45
N PHE A 133 -14.89 1.86 2.36
CA PHE A 133 -14.65 2.54 3.63
C PHE A 133 -13.54 3.58 3.44
N TYR A 134 -13.67 4.73 4.09
CA TYR A 134 -12.68 5.79 3.96
C TYR A 134 -12.39 6.45 5.29
N ASN A 135 -11.12 6.43 5.70
CA ASN A 135 -10.62 7.23 6.81
C ASN A 135 -9.27 7.84 6.45
N GLY A 136 -9.31 9.03 5.88
CA GLY A 136 -8.15 9.77 5.44
C GLY A 136 -8.40 11.26 5.43
N GLU A 137 -7.36 12.02 5.09
CA GLU A 137 -7.52 13.46 4.89
C GLU A 137 -8.49 13.70 3.74
N ARG A 138 -9.43 14.64 3.91
CA ARG A 138 -10.37 14.96 2.84
C ARG A 138 -9.61 15.51 1.63
N ALA A 139 -9.94 15.01 0.45
CA ALA A 139 -9.30 15.48 -0.76
C ALA A 139 -9.49 16.99 -0.98
N GLY A 140 -8.50 17.65 -1.58
CA GLY A 140 -8.50 19.09 -1.82
C GLY A 140 -8.38 19.98 -0.58
N LEU A 141 -8.29 19.41 0.63
CA LEU A 141 -7.92 20.19 1.81
C LEU A 141 -6.41 20.47 1.81
N PRO A 142 -5.98 21.63 2.33
CA PRO A 142 -4.57 21.88 2.57
C PRO A 142 -4.01 20.86 3.56
N SER A 143 -2.73 20.52 3.41
CA SER A 143 -2.01 19.67 4.37
C SER A 143 -2.22 20.19 5.78
N THR A 144 -2.48 19.28 6.71
CA THR A 144 -2.59 19.60 8.12
C THR A 144 -1.30 20.27 8.63
N ALA A 145 -1.45 21.29 9.47
CA ALA A 145 -0.29 21.94 10.09
C ALA A 145 0.44 20.92 10.97
N ILE A 146 1.76 20.79 10.75
CA ILE A 146 2.60 19.88 11.53
C ILE A 146 2.79 20.46 12.94
N ASP A 147 2.33 19.73 13.96
CA ASP A 147 2.53 20.01 15.38
C ASP A 147 2.64 18.70 16.18
N ALA A 148 2.95 18.81 17.48
CA ALA A 148 3.17 17.67 18.37
C ALA A 148 1.97 16.71 18.47
N ARG A 149 0.74 17.20 18.26
CA ARG A 149 -0.51 16.41 18.39
C ARG A 149 -0.94 15.80 17.06
N LEU A 150 -0.23 16.09 15.96
CA LEU A 150 -0.58 15.57 14.64
C LEU A 150 -0.73 14.03 14.62
N PRO A 151 0.16 13.23 15.23
CA PRO A 151 0.02 11.77 15.28
C PRO A 151 -1.33 11.28 15.79
N GLU A 152 -1.89 11.92 16.82
CA GLU A 152 -3.14 11.50 17.46
C GLU A 152 -4.38 11.87 16.62
N ARG A 153 -4.38 13.10 16.08
CA ARG A 153 -5.55 13.68 15.41
C ARG A 153 -5.66 13.32 13.93
N ARG A 154 -4.63 12.71 13.33
CA ARG A 154 -4.66 12.32 11.91
C ARG A 154 -5.69 11.21 11.67
N PRO A 155 -6.57 11.34 10.67
CA PRO A 155 -7.41 10.23 10.21
C PRO A 155 -6.54 9.21 9.48
N LEU A 156 -6.68 7.93 9.83
CA LEU A 156 -5.82 6.85 9.35
C LEU A 156 -6.65 5.57 9.15
N PRO A 157 -6.46 4.83 8.04
CA PRO A 157 -7.17 3.58 7.77
C PRO A 157 -7.11 2.56 8.90
N THR A 158 -6.01 2.48 9.66
CA THR A 158 -5.91 1.54 10.79
C THR A 158 -7.05 1.71 11.80
N LYS A 159 -7.61 2.94 11.96
CA LYS A 159 -8.73 3.21 12.86
C LYS A 159 -10.05 2.57 12.41
N MET A 160 -10.19 2.20 11.14
CA MET A 160 -11.37 1.50 10.60
C MET A 160 -11.10 0.01 10.30
N LEU A 161 -9.91 -0.50 10.64
CA LEU A 161 -9.51 -1.86 10.23
C LEU A 161 -10.40 -2.94 10.85
N GLY A 162 -10.86 -2.75 12.09
CA GLY A 162 -11.81 -3.66 12.75
C GLY A 162 -13.14 -3.76 12.01
N GLU A 163 -13.81 -2.62 11.78
CA GLU A 163 -15.07 -2.55 11.03
C GLU A 163 -14.93 -3.10 9.61
N PHE A 164 -13.82 -2.81 8.94
CA PHE A 164 -13.54 -3.36 7.62
C PHE A 164 -13.38 -4.89 7.68
N THR A 165 -12.61 -5.41 8.64
CA THR A 165 -12.42 -6.85 8.82
C THR A 165 -13.74 -7.55 9.08
N GLU A 166 -14.57 -7.02 9.98
CA GLU A 166 -15.92 -7.54 10.27
C GLU A 166 -16.81 -7.58 9.02
N SER A 167 -16.68 -6.59 8.12
CA SER A 167 -17.45 -6.57 6.87
C SER A 167 -17.10 -7.75 5.93
N LEU A 168 -15.86 -8.26 6.01
CA LEU A 168 -15.39 -9.42 5.25
C LEU A 168 -15.78 -10.75 5.92
N LEU A 169 -15.94 -10.77 7.25
CA LEU A 169 -16.30 -11.98 7.99
C LEU A 169 -17.72 -12.46 7.65
N GLY A 170 -17.92 -13.78 7.75
CA GLY A 170 -19.21 -14.43 7.47
C GLY A 170 -19.63 -14.42 6.00
N LYS A 171 -18.80 -13.86 5.10
CA LYS A 171 -19.03 -13.96 3.65
C LYS A 171 -18.53 -15.30 3.15
N LYS A 172 -19.27 -15.89 2.21
CA LYS A 172 -18.89 -17.18 1.59
C LYS A 172 -17.48 -17.11 0.96
N GLN A 173 -17.20 -16.03 0.25
CA GLN A 173 -15.92 -15.66 -0.34
C GLN A 173 -15.83 -14.13 -0.48
N PHE A 174 -14.62 -13.57 -0.35
CA PHE A 174 -14.39 -12.13 -0.51
C PHE A 174 -13.16 -11.75 -1.36
N PHE A 175 -13.20 -10.50 -1.84
CA PHE A 175 -12.05 -9.70 -2.25
C PHE A 175 -12.00 -8.43 -1.39
N GLY A 176 -10.98 -8.31 -0.56
CA GLY A 176 -10.71 -7.15 0.26
C GLY A 176 -9.56 -6.34 -0.31
N PHE A 177 -9.69 -5.01 -0.32
CA PHE A 177 -8.60 -4.10 -0.64
C PHE A 177 -8.35 -3.11 0.51
N ILE A 178 -7.10 -2.84 0.85
CA ILE A 178 -6.73 -1.82 1.82
C ILE A 178 -5.61 -0.94 1.26
N ASN A 179 -5.78 0.38 1.30
CA ASN A 179 -4.70 1.34 1.13
C ASN A 179 -4.41 2.02 2.47
N PHE A 180 -3.21 1.76 3.02
CA PHE A 180 -2.68 2.42 4.21
C PHE A 180 -1.93 3.69 3.81
N SER A 181 -2.29 4.83 4.42
CA SER A 181 -1.68 6.15 4.20
C SER A 181 -0.67 6.56 5.28
N GLU A 182 -0.49 5.70 6.27
CA GLU A 182 0.36 5.88 7.44
C GLU A 182 1.82 6.14 7.04
N THR A 183 2.33 5.43 6.04
CA THR A 183 3.70 5.58 5.49
C THR A 183 3.83 6.73 4.49
N HIS A 184 2.75 7.42 4.13
CA HIS A 184 2.79 8.64 3.34
C HIS A 184 3.02 9.85 4.26
N PHE A 185 3.73 10.85 3.75
CA PHE A 185 3.95 12.13 4.42
C PHE A 185 2.64 12.66 5.04
N PRO A 186 2.64 13.13 6.30
CA PRO A 186 3.80 13.42 7.16
C PRO A 186 4.36 12.26 8.00
N TYR A 187 4.02 11.01 7.71
CA TYR A 187 4.49 9.81 8.45
C TYR A 187 4.07 9.77 9.92
N CYS A 188 3.09 10.59 10.30
CA CYS A 188 2.63 10.70 11.68
C CYS A 188 1.54 9.66 11.95
N THR A 189 1.92 8.57 12.63
CA THR A 189 1.01 7.57 13.19
C THR A 189 1.02 7.63 14.71
N PRO A 190 -0.07 7.24 15.41
CA PRO A 190 -0.09 7.23 16.87
C PRO A 190 1.05 6.44 17.52
N GLY A 191 1.57 5.42 16.83
CA GLY A 191 2.73 4.64 17.29
C GLY A 191 4.04 5.42 17.37
N ALA A 192 4.16 6.56 16.68
CA ALA A 192 5.36 7.39 16.68
C ALA A 192 5.54 8.26 17.94
N GLY A 193 4.51 8.34 18.81
CA GLY A 193 4.54 9.19 19.99
C GLY A 193 4.47 10.69 19.67
N GLU A 194 4.77 11.53 20.67
CA GLU A 194 4.85 12.99 20.48
C GLU A 194 6.09 13.36 19.67
N LEU A 195 5.92 14.23 18.67
CA LEU A 195 7.02 14.71 17.84
C LEU A 195 7.82 15.79 18.55
N ASP A 196 9.13 15.64 18.64
CA ASP A 196 10.03 16.70 19.12
C ASP A 196 10.08 17.90 18.15
N GLU A 197 10.59 19.04 18.63
CA GLU A 197 10.63 20.29 17.87
C GLU A 197 11.48 20.21 16.58
N GLU A 198 12.56 19.44 16.59
CA GLU A 198 13.46 19.27 15.45
C GLU A 198 12.80 18.44 14.36
N THR A 199 12.18 17.32 14.73
CA THR A 199 11.39 16.46 13.87
C THR A 199 10.23 17.25 13.24
N GLN A 200 9.48 18.02 14.03
CA GLN A 200 8.44 18.89 13.49
C GLN A 200 8.98 19.93 12.50
N ARG A 201 10.15 20.53 12.79
CA ARG A 201 10.79 21.50 11.89
C ARG A 201 11.18 20.84 10.57
N THR A 202 11.74 19.65 10.62
CA THR A 202 12.10 18.85 9.44
C THR A 202 10.88 18.51 8.60
N LEU A 203 9.80 18.00 9.20
CA LEU A 203 8.56 17.69 8.48
C LEU A 203 7.93 18.94 7.83
N ARG A 204 7.96 20.10 8.52
CA ARG A 204 7.50 21.37 7.93
C ARG A 204 8.34 21.80 6.73
N GLU A 205 9.63 21.48 6.72
CA GLU A 205 10.51 21.79 5.60
C GLU A 205 10.30 20.85 4.42
N ILE A 206 10.16 19.55 4.67
CA ILE A 206 9.74 18.57 3.66
C ILE A 206 8.42 19.02 3.02
N GLY A 207 7.42 19.37 3.83
CA GLY A 207 6.12 19.83 3.32
C GLY A 207 6.19 21.07 2.44
N ARG A 208 7.19 21.95 2.63
CA ARG A 208 7.42 23.11 1.73
C ARG A 208 8.07 22.72 0.40
N GLN A 209 8.74 21.58 0.34
CA GLN A 209 9.54 21.14 -0.81
C GLN A 209 8.94 19.91 -1.54
N ILE A 210 7.93 19.24 -0.98
CA ILE A 210 7.41 17.96 -1.50
C ILE A 210 6.83 18.07 -2.92
N ASP A 211 6.39 19.26 -3.33
CA ASP A 211 5.93 19.55 -4.69
C ASP A 211 7.04 19.99 -5.64
N VAL A 212 8.26 20.21 -5.13
CA VAL A 212 9.44 20.50 -5.93
C VAL A 212 9.98 19.18 -6.49
N LYS A 213 9.35 18.71 -7.56
CA LYS A 213 9.63 17.40 -8.22
C LYS A 213 10.94 17.37 -9.03
N ARG A 214 11.87 18.28 -8.74
CA ARG A 214 13.15 18.43 -9.46
C ARG A 214 14.24 18.98 -8.53
N PRO A 215 15.53 18.71 -8.79
CA PRO A 215 16.62 19.33 -8.05
C PRO A 215 16.71 20.84 -8.31
N LEU A 216 17.40 21.56 -7.42
CA LEU A 216 17.75 22.97 -7.63
C LEU A 216 18.77 23.10 -8.77
N GLU A 217 18.69 24.21 -9.50
CA GLU A 217 19.52 24.46 -10.70
C GLU A 217 21.02 24.55 -10.38
N ASP A 218 21.35 25.06 -9.20
CA ASP A 218 22.73 25.18 -8.70
C ASP A 218 23.28 23.87 -8.10
N GLY A 219 22.48 22.81 -8.09
CA GLY A 219 22.84 21.51 -7.54
C GLY A 219 22.91 21.46 -6.01
N SER A 220 22.54 22.54 -5.33
CA SER A 220 22.45 22.55 -3.87
C SER A 220 21.33 21.60 -3.38
N PRO A 221 21.48 20.99 -2.20
CA PRO A 221 20.46 20.09 -1.68
C PRO A 221 19.21 20.88 -1.28
N LEU A 222 18.02 20.31 -1.53
CA LEU A 222 16.75 20.92 -1.10
C LEU A 222 16.62 21.05 0.42
N LEU A 223 17.32 20.19 1.16
CA LEU A 223 17.35 20.11 2.62
C LEU A 223 18.72 19.64 3.10
N GLU A 224 19.12 20.07 4.30
CA GLU A 224 20.39 19.65 4.90
C GLU A 224 20.45 18.11 5.10
N PRO A 225 21.54 17.45 4.65
CA PRO A 225 21.77 16.03 4.87
C PRO A 225 21.69 15.66 6.36
N GLY A 226 21.10 14.49 6.67
CA GLY A 226 20.96 13.99 8.04
C GLY A 226 19.68 14.43 8.75
N ARG A 227 19.07 15.57 8.38
CA ARG A 227 17.77 15.99 8.94
C ARG A 227 16.63 15.07 8.52
N LEU A 228 16.78 14.42 7.36
CA LEU A 228 15.78 13.54 6.78
C LEU A 228 15.74 12.15 7.41
N LYS A 229 16.72 11.85 8.28
CA LYS A 229 16.74 10.59 9.03
C LYS A 229 15.53 10.46 9.95
N SER A 230 15.16 11.51 10.68
CA SER A 230 13.99 11.46 11.57
C SER A 230 12.69 11.22 10.80
N ALA A 231 12.55 11.81 9.62
CA ALA A 231 11.39 11.56 8.74
C ALA A 231 11.33 10.10 8.26
N ARG A 232 12.48 9.51 7.89
CA ARG A 232 12.53 8.09 7.52
C ARG A 232 12.27 7.17 8.72
N ASP A 233 12.82 7.50 9.89
CA ASP A 233 12.58 6.77 11.14
C ASP A 233 11.08 6.80 11.53
N LEU A 234 10.36 7.89 11.22
CA LEU A 234 8.90 7.95 11.35
C LEU A 234 8.19 7.05 10.33
N GLN A 235 8.67 7.00 9.08
CA GLN A 235 8.11 6.07 8.08
C GLN A 235 8.30 4.60 8.50
N VAL A 236 9.43 4.27 9.15
CA VAL A 236 9.67 2.94 9.76
C VAL A 236 8.62 2.65 10.84
N GLN A 237 8.45 3.56 11.79
CA GLN A 237 7.45 3.42 12.86
C GLN A 237 6.01 3.33 12.31
N ALA A 238 5.71 4.03 11.22
CA ALA A 238 4.43 3.93 10.54
C ALA A 238 4.18 2.54 9.96
N LEU A 239 5.19 1.90 9.37
CA LEU A 239 5.09 0.53 8.87
C LEU A 239 4.95 -0.47 10.03
N GLU A 240 5.70 -0.30 11.12
CA GLU A 240 5.56 -1.14 12.32
C GLU A 240 4.17 -1.00 12.96
N TRP A 241 3.59 0.21 12.93
CA TRP A 241 2.22 0.47 13.35
C TRP A 241 1.19 -0.28 12.49
N ILE A 242 1.36 -0.25 11.16
CA ILE A 242 0.52 -1.03 10.24
C ILE A 242 0.64 -2.52 10.55
N ASP A 243 1.87 -3.04 10.68
CA ASP A 243 2.12 -4.46 10.94
C ASP A 243 1.45 -4.94 12.24
N LEU A 244 1.50 -4.14 13.30
CA LEU A 244 0.81 -4.41 14.55
C LEU A 244 -0.71 -4.62 14.36
N HIS A 245 -1.35 -3.77 13.56
CA HIS A 245 -2.80 -3.88 13.28
C HIS A 245 -3.11 -5.01 12.32
N LEU A 246 -2.23 -5.26 11.35
CA LEU A 246 -2.34 -6.40 10.44
C LEU A 246 -2.22 -7.72 11.19
N LYS A 247 -1.41 -7.81 12.24
CA LYS A 247 -1.32 -9.01 13.09
C LYS A 247 -2.69 -9.45 13.61
N GLU A 248 -3.49 -8.51 14.09
CA GLU A 248 -4.83 -8.78 14.62
C GLU A 248 -5.80 -9.19 13.49
N MET A 249 -5.81 -8.45 12.39
CA MET A 249 -6.63 -8.79 11.21
C MET A 249 -6.27 -10.16 10.65
N PHE A 250 -4.98 -10.44 10.46
CA PHE A 250 -4.50 -11.71 9.92
C PHE A 250 -4.83 -12.88 10.84
N GLY A 251 -4.69 -12.71 12.16
CA GLY A 251 -5.11 -13.72 13.13
C GLY A 251 -6.62 -14.01 13.04
N THR A 252 -7.43 -12.98 12.83
CA THR A 252 -8.89 -13.11 12.68
C THR A 252 -9.26 -13.81 11.37
N LEU A 253 -8.62 -13.47 10.26
CA LEU A 253 -8.87 -14.08 8.96
C LEU A 253 -8.34 -15.52 8.87
N ALA A 254 -7.20 -15.81 9.50
CA ALA A 254 -6.63 -17.16 9.56
C ALA A 254 -7.51 -18.14 10.35
N ALA A 255 -8.35 -17.64 11.26
CA ALA A 255 -9.31 -18.45 12.02
C ALA A 255 -10.61 -18.78 11.25
N THR A 256 -10.73 -18.34 9.99
CA THR A 256 -11.88 -18.67 9.15
C THR A 256 -11.68 -20.00 8.41
N ASP A 257 -12.77 -20.67 8.03
CA ASP A 257 -12.74 -21.98 7.35
C ASP A 257 -12.21 -21.94 5.90
N ARG A 258 -11.66 -20.82 5.46
CA ARG A 258 -11.21 -20.63 4.08
C ARG A 258 -9.88 -19.91 4.04
N GLU A 259 -8.95 -20.48 3.28
CA GLU A 259 -7.67 -19.85 2.99
C GLU A 259 -7.86 -18.45 2.42
N THR A 260 -7.02 -17.52 2.83
CA THR A 260 -6.97 -16.17 2.27
C THR A 260 -5.60 -15.92 1.66
N VAL A 261 -5.55 -15.71 0.34
CA VAL A 261 -4.36 -15.21 -0.35
C VAL A 261 -4.18 -13.73 -0.01
N VAL A 262 -3.00 -13.36 0.46
CA VAL A 262 -2.67 -11.99 0.83
C VAL A 262 -1.54 -11.47 -0.04
N VAL A 263 -1.72 -10.26 -0.57
CA VAL A 263 -0.72 -9.50 -1.31
C VAL A 263 -0.52 -8.18 -0.60
N VAL A 264 0.71 -7.86 -0.22
CA VAL A 264 1.07 -6.57 0.34
C VAL A 264 2.17 -5.96 -0.51
N CYS A 265 2.02 -4.73 -0.99
CA CYS A 265 3.10 -4.01 -1.65
C CYS A 265 3.02 -2.50 -1.44
N ALA A 266 4.13 -1.78 -1.60
CA ALA A 266 3.99 -0.33 -1.74
C ALA A 266 3.58 0.05 -3.17
N ASP A 267 2.80 1.13 -3.29
CA ASP A 267 2.41 1.67 -4.59
C ASP A 267 3.54 2.44 -5.27
N HIS A 268 4.32 3.16 -4.49
CA HIS A 268 5.62 3.74 -4.81
C HIS A 268 6.39 3.98 -3.51
N GLY A 269 7.64 4.40 -3.63
CA GLY A 269 8.43 4.93 -2.51
C GLY A 269 8.41 6.46 -2.47
N GLU A 270 9.43 7.03 -1.85
CA GLU A 270 9.60 8.49 -1.73
C GLU A 270 11.09 8.86 -1.67
N SER A 271 11.45 10.01 -2.23
CA SER A 271 12.78 10.59 -2.05
C SER A 271 12.85 11.39 -0.73
N PHE A 272 13.91 11.13 0.05
CA PHE A 272 14.26 11.83 1.28
C PHE A 272 15.57 12.59 1.06
N GLY A 273 15.62 13.42 0.02
CA GLY A 273 16.76 14.28 -0.31
C GLY A 273 17.77 13.66 -1.28
N GLU A 274 17.68 12.36 -1.55
CA GLU A 274 18.56 11.71 -2.53
C GLU A 274 18.45 12.41 -3.89
N ARG A 275 19.61 12.66 -4.53
CA ARG A 275 19.70 13.35 -5.82
C ARG A 275 19.06 14.75 -5.83
N GLY A 276 18.93 15.37 -4.65
CA GLY A 276 18.27 16.68 -4.52
C GLY A 276 16.76 16.60 -4.75
N LEU A 277 16.13 15.43 -4.55
CA LEU A 277 14.70 15.21 -4.72
C LEU A 277 14.03 14.95 -3.38
N ILE A 278 12.79 15.42 -3.22
CA ILE A 278 11.92 15.15 -2.09
C ILE A 278 10.57 14.70 -2.62
N GLY A 279 9.92 13.78 -1.93
CA GLY A 279 8.61 13.32 -2.35
C GLY A 279 8.68 12.25 -3.45
N HIS A 280 7.52 11.95 -3.99
CA HIS A 280 7.30 11.00 -5.08
C HIS A 280 6.92 11.72 -6.37
N GLY A 281 6.53 10.99 -7.42
CA GLY A 281 6.22 11.56 -8.73
C GLY A 281 7.44 11.84 -9.61
N ASN A 282 8.61 11.29 -9.23
CA ASN A 282 9.86 11.40 -9.96
C ASN A 282 10.43 10.00 -10.27
N ALA A 283 11.33 9.90 -11.24
CA ALA A 283 11.87 8.63 -11.71
C ALA A 283 13.03 8.07 -10.85
N SER A 284 13.19 8.52 -9.61
CA SER A 284 14.29 8.07 -8.76
C SER A 284 14.12 6.60 -8.33
N PRO A 285 15.23 5.87 -8.12
CA PRO A 285 15.19 4.51 -7.60
C PRO A 285 14.48 4.40 -6.25
N GLU A 286 14.55 5.43 -5.41
CA GLU A 286 13.90 5.47 -4.09
C GLU A 286 12.39 5.50 -4.19
N VAL A 287 11.84 6.05 -5.29
CA VAL A 287 10.40 6.06 -5.58
C VAL A 287 9.97 4.82 -6.36
N ALA A 288 10.82 4.31 -7.26
CA ALA A 288 10.48 3.16 -8.09
C ALA A 288 10.63 1.80 -7.36
N ARG A 289 11.59 1.68 -6.45
CA ARG A 289 11.88 0.42 -5.73
C ARG A 289 11.01 0.30 -4.49
N VAL A 290 10.14 -0.71 -4.47
CA VAL A 290 9.11 -0.92 -3.46
C VAL A 290 9.20 -2.30 -2.79
N PRO A 291 8.77 -2.43 -1.53
CA PRO A 291 8.61 -3.72 -0.87
C PRO A 291 7.35 -4.45 -1.35
N MET A 292 7.40 -5.78 -1.30
CA MET A 292 6.26 -6.66 -1.54
C MET A 292 6.35 -7.93 -0.69
N TRP A 293 5.22 -8.39 -0.17
CA TRP A 293 5.03 -9.68 0.50
C TRP A 293 3.83 -10.38 -0.13
N VAL A 294 3.90 -11.70 -0.25
CA VAL A 294 2.80 -12.53 -0.75
C VAL A 294 2.79 -13.84 0.02
N GLY A 295 1.60 -14.26 0.45
CA GLY A 295 1.41 -15.53 1.17
C GLY A 295 -0.05 -15.89 1.30
N THR A 296 -0.32 -16.89 2.14
CA THR A 296 -1.68 -17.31 2.51
C THR A 296 -1.87 -17.29 4.02
N LEU A 297 -3.11 -17.11 4.45
CA LEU A 297 -3.57 -17.22 5.83
C LEU A 297 -4.57 -18.37 5.94
N GLY A 298 -4.53 -19.10 7.05
CA GLY A 298 -5.34 -20.30 7.28
C GLY A 298 -4.65 -21.57 6.80
N GLU A 299 -5.22 -22.74 7.12
CA GLU A 299 -4.66 -24.02 6.67
C GLU A 299 -5.01 -24.27 5.20
N ALA A 300 -3.99 -24.52 4.38
CA ALA A 300 -4.18 -25.25 3.13
C ALA A 300 -4.59 -26.68 3.52
N GLU A 301 -5.76 -27.16 3.09
CA GLU A 301 -6.11 -28.57 3.24
C GLU A 301 -4.98 -29.42 2.60
N THR A 302 -4.20 -30.10 3.43
CA THR A 302 -3.20 -31.10 3.02
C THR A 302 -3.86 -32.37 2.51
#